data_AF-A0A352Z678-F1
#
_entry.id   AF-A0A352Z678-F1
#
_cell.length_a   1.000
_cell.length_b   1.000
_cell.length_c   1.000
_cell.angle_alpha   90.00
_cell.angle_beta   90.00
_cell.angle_gamma   90.00
#
_symmetry.space_group_name_H-M   'P 1'
#
loop_
_entity.id
_entity.type
_entity.pdbx_description
1 polymer ?
#
loop_
_entity_poly.entity_id
_entity_poly.type
_entity_poly.pdbx_seq_one_letter_code
_entity_poly.pdbx_strand_id
1 'polypeptide(L)'
;MKNNTMQYLNPREKEVVARLAYEKVSKEKFDFKDRELFSLFKKKLEEDGFDADLKKYRINLGRSDKEIQEMKARVEDKLFPVLTVEEQKSFDMQKTLDELNKIFGDIR
;
A
#
# COMPACT_ATOMS: atom_id res chain seq x y z
N MET A 1 11.83 -6.66 17.14
CA MET A 1 12.48 -5.36 16.84
C MET A 1 12.46 -5.19 15.33
N LYS A 2 11.79 -4.16 14.80
CA LYS A 2 11.77 -3.90 13.35
C LYS A 2 13.09 -3.22 12.99
N ASN A 3 13.98 -3.93 12.32
CA ASN A 3 15.23 -3.35 11.83
C ASN A 3 14.89 -2.46 10.63
N ASN A 4 14.66 -1.18 10.88
CA ASN A 4 14.40 -0.21 9.83
C ASN A 4 15.75 0.16 9.19
N THR A 5 16.22 -0.64 8.23
CA THR A 5 17.51 -0.49 7.53
C THR A 5 17.75 0.91 6.97
N MET A 6 16.67 1.67 6.74
CA MET A 6 16.68 3.08 6.35
C MET A 6 17.36 4.02 7.35
N GLN A 7 17.44 3.65 8.64
CA GLN A 7 18.05 4.51 9.67
C GLN A 7 19.59 4.58 9.55
N TYR A 8 20.21 3.60 8.89
CA TYR A 8 21.66 3.52 8.70
C TYR A 8 22.14 4.11 7.38
N LEU A 9 21.22 4.59 6.53
CA LEU A 9 21.55 5.19 5.25
C LEU A 9 21.79 6.70 5.40
N ASN A 10 22.87 7.18 4.79
CA ASN A 10 23.16 8.60 4.70
C ASN A 10 22.14 9.30 3.77
N PRO A 11 22.03 10.65 3.79
CA PRO A 11 21.02 11.37 3.01
C PRO A 11 21.05 11.06 1.51
N ARG A 12 22.25 10.83 0.94
CA ARG A 12 22.44 10.52 -0.47
C ARG A 12 21.99 9.09 -0.81
N GLU A 13 22.26 8.13 0.08
CA GLU A 13 21.79 6.76 -0.07
C GLU A 13 20.27 6.66 0.06
N LYS A 14 19.68 7.41 0.99
CA LYS A 14 18.21 7.54 1.12
C LYS A 14 17.60 8.09 -0.16
N GLU A 15 18.21 9.11 -0.75
CA GLU A 15 17.78 9.68 -2.02
C GLU A 15 17.90 8.68 -3.18
N VAL A 16 19.00 7.93 -3.26
CA VAL A 16 19.18 6.88 -4.29
C VAL A 16 18.15 5.76 -4.13
N VAL A 17 17.91 5.29 -2.91
CA VAL A 17 16.88 4.26 -2.65
C VAL A 17 15.48 4.79 -2.95
N ALA A 18 15.17 6.04 -2.57
CA ALA A 18 13.89 6.67 -2.88
C ALA A 18 13.70 6.86 -4.40
N ARG A 19 14.75 7.26 -5.12
CA ARG A 19 14.73 7.38 -6.59
C ARG A 19 14.56 6.02 -7.26
N LEU A 20 15.26 4.98 -6.80
CA LEU A 20 15.12 3.62 -7.32
C LEU A 20 13.73 3.04 -7.04
N ALA A 21 13.18 3.26 -5.84
CA ALA A 21 11.82 2.85 -5.49
C ALA A 21 10.79 3.59 -6.34
N TYR A 22 10.94 4.91 -6.51
CA TYR A 22 10.09 5.71 -7.38
C TYR A 22 10.18 5.23 -8.83
N GLU A 23 11.37 4.99 -9.38
CA GLU A 23 11.54 4.47 -10.73
C GLU A 23 10.91 3.10 -10.91
N LYS A 24 11.05 2.18 -9.94
CA LYS A 24 10.38 0.87 -10.02
C LYS A 24 8.86 0.95 -9.95
N VAL A 25 8.32 1.89 -9.19
CA VAL A 25 6.86 2.08 -9.08
C VAL A 25 6.31 2.92 -10.25
N SER A 26 7.09 3.85 -10.81
CA SER A 26 6.63 4.85 -11.77
C SER A 26 7.05 4.58 -13.22
N LYS A 27 8.16 3.85 -13.47
CA LYS A 27 8.71 3.60 -14.82
C LYS A 27 8.50 2.16 -15.29
N GLU A 28 8.55 1.19 -14.38
CA GLU A 28 8.06 -0.16 -14.67
C GLU A 28 6.55 -0.17 -14.43
N LYS A 29 5.78 -0.77 -15.35
CA LYS A 29 4.36 -1.03 -15.08
C LYS A 29 4.32 -1.94 -13.85
N PHE A 30 3.97 -1.38 -12.70
CA PHE A 30 3.88 -2.13 -11.45
C PHE A 30 2.95 -3.33 -11.68
N ASP A 31 3.54 -4.53 -11.76
CA ASP A 31 2.78 -5.74 -12.01
C ASP A 31 2.33 -6.31 -10.67
N PHE A 32 1.08 -6.03 -10.32
CA PHE A 32 0.44 -6.63 -9.17
C PHE A 32 0.34 -8.15 -9.26
N LYS A 33 0.67 -8.79 -10.39
CA LYS A 33 0.71 -10.25 -10.56
C LYS A 33 2.12 -10.83 -10.41
N ASP A 34 3.13 -10.01 -10.09
CA ASP A 34 4.50 -10.46 -9.86
C ASP A 34 4.57 -11.39 -8.63
N ARG A 35 5.17 -12.57 -8.81
CA ARG A 35 5.34 -13.56 -7.75
C ARG A 35 6.35 -13.15 -6.68
N GLU A 36 7.40 -12.43 -7.05
CA GLU A 36 8.39 -11.91 -6.11
C GLU A 36 7.75 -10.85 -5.21
N LEU A 37 6.91 -9.98 -5.78
CA LEU A 37 6.10 -9.02 -5.02
C LEU A 37 5.23 -9.74 -3.98
N PHE A 38 4.55 -10.82 -4.34
CA PHE A 38 3.74 -11.58 -3.39
C PHE A 38 4.55 -12.28 -2.32
N SER A 39 5.73 -12.79 -2.65
CA SER A 39 6.63 -13.40 -1.67
C SER A 39 7.07 -12.37 -0.62
N LEU A 40 7.45 -11.17 -1.08
CA LEU A 40 7.81 -10.05 -0.19
C LEU A 40 6.61 -9.59 0.64
N PHE A 41 5.44 -9.47 0.04
CA PHE A 41 4.22 -9.08 0.73
C PHE A 41 3.84 -10.09 1.83
N LYS A 42 3.90 -11.39 1.53
CA LYS A 42 3.63 -12.46 2.50
C LYS A 42 4.62 -12.40 3.68
N LYS A 43 5.91 -12.28 3.39
CA LYS A 43 6.94 -12.13 4.43
C LYS A 43 6.67 -10.91 5.31
N LYS A 44 6.24 -9.80 4.70
CA LYS A 44 5.94 -8.57 5.43
C LYS A 44 4.73 -8.73 6.36
N LEU A 45 3.69 -9.43 5.91
CA LEU A 45 2.53 -9.76 6.75
C LEU A 45 2.95 -10.60 7.97
N GLU A 46 3.76 -11.64 7.76
CA GLU A 46 4.29 -12.50 8.82
C GLU A 46 5.13 -11.71 9.84
N GLU A 47 6.03 -10.83 9.36
CA GLU A 47 6.85 -9.95 10.21
C GLU A 47 6.03 -9.00 11.08
N ASP A 48 4.86 -8.58 10.59
CA ASP A 48 3.96 -7.67 11.28
C ASP A 48 2.89 -8.42 12.11
N GLY A 49 2.95 -9.75 12.15
CA GLY A 49 2.04 -10.60 12.94
C GLY A 49 0.67 -10.82 12.30
N PHE A 50 0.54 -10.56 11.00
CA PHE A 50 -0.67 -10.80 10.23
C PHE A 50 -0.70 -12.19 9.59
N ASP A 51 -1.88 -12.59 9.13
CA ASP A 51 -2.06 -13.85 8.41
C ASP A 51 -1.36 -13.79 7.04
N ALA A 52 -0.64 -14.84 6.70
CA ALA A 52 0.08 -14.96 5.44
C ALA A 52 -0.81 -15.48 4.29
N ASP A 53 -2.07 -15.84 4.56
CA ASP A 53 -3.05 -16.24 3.55
C ASP A 53 -3.54 -15.04 2.73
N LEU A 54 -2.93 -14.86 1.56
CA LEU A 54 -3.25 -13.80 0.61
C LEU A 54 -4.72 -13.78 0.16
N LYS A 55 -5.45 -14.90 0.28
CA LYS A 55 -6.87 -14.96 -0.07
C LYS A 55 -7.71 -14.00 0.75
N LYS A 56 -7.34 -13.79 2.03
CA LYS A 56 -8.06 -12.87 2.93
C LYS A 56 -7.97 -11.42 2.48
N TYR A 57 -6.91 -11.06 1.75
CA TYR A 57 -6.64 -9.70 1.31
C TYR A 57 -7.24 -9.37 -0.05
N ARG A 58 -7.93 -10.32 -0.71
CA ARG A 58 -8.55 -10.13 -2.02
C ARG A 58 -9.72 -9.16 -2.00
N ILE A 59 -10.39 -9.02 -0.86
CA ILE A 59 -11.54 -8.13 -0.65
C ILE A 59 -11.22 -7.19 0.49
N ASN A 60 -11.30 -5.89 0.23
CA ASN A 60 -11.09 -4.80 1.17
C ASN A 60 -9.78 -4.92 1.98
N LEU A 61 -8.77 -5.59 1.40
CA LEU A 61 -7.50 -5.91 2.07
C LEU A 61 -7.71 -6.65 3.41
N GLY A 62 -8.73 -7.49 3.50
CA GLY A 62 -9.04 -8.29 4.69
C GLY A 62 -9.68 -7.51 5.84
N ARG A 63 -10.11 -6.27 5.60
CA ARG A 63 -10.79 -5.42 6.58
C ARG A 63 -12.30 -5.62 6.54
N SER A 64 -12.92 -5.55 7.71
CA SER A 64 -14.36 -5.46 7.86
C SER A 64 -14.89 -4.10 7.40
N ASP A 65 -16.18 -4.02 7.09
CA ASP A 65 -16.82 -2.76 6.68
C ASP A 65 -16.65 -1.67 7.74
N LYS A 66 -16.72 -2.04 9.03
CA LYS A 66 -16.49 -1.12 10.14
C LYS A 66 -15.07 -0.52 10.08
N GLU A 67 -14.05 -1.35 9.91
CA GLU A 67 -12.66 -0.90 9.79
C GLU A 67 -12.44 -0.03 8.54
N ILE A 68 -13.15 -0.31 7.45
CA ILE A 68 -13.12 0.52 6.24
C ILE A 68 -13.74 1.90 6.51
N GLN A 69 -14.88 1.99 7.22
CA GLN A 69 -15.46 3.29 7.58
C GLN A 69 -14.55 4.08 8.51
N GLU A 70 -13.95 3.43 9.51
CA GLU A 70 -12.96 4.06 10.39
C GLU A 70 -11.70 4.50 9.64
N MET A 71 -11.30 3.77 8.59
CA MET A 71 -10.19 4.16 7.72
C MET A 71 -10.56 5.39 6.88
N LYS A 72 -11.75 5.43 6.27
CA LYS A 72 -12.24 6.59 5.51
C LYS A 72 -12.24 7.85 6.35
N ALA A 73 -12.81 7.79 7.56
CA ALA A 73 -12.83 8.92 8.48
C ALA A 73 -11.41 9.42 8.83
N ARG A 74 -10.46 8.51 9.06
CA ARG A 74 -9.06 8.88 9.33
C ARG A 74 -8.35 9.50 8.12
N VAL A 75 -8.70 9.09 6.91
CA VAL A 75 -8.14 9.67 5.69
C VAL A 75 -8.69 11.08 5.47
N GLU A 76 -9.98 11.30 5.67
CA GLU A 76 -10.56 12.65 5.63
C GLU A 76 -9.92 13.57 6.68
N ASP A 77 -9.76 13.08 7.92
CA ASP A 77 -9.19 13.88 9.02
C ASP A 77 -7.69 14.19 8.85
N LYS A 78 -6.91 13.22 8.34
CA LYS A 78 -5.43 13.33 8.34
C LYS A 78 -4.81 13.59 6.98
N LEU A 79 -5.40 13.06 5.91
CA LEU A 79 -4.86 13.19 4.55
C LEU A 79 -5.40 14.44 3.86
N PHE A 80 -6.68 14.78 4.02
CA PHE A 80 -7.24 15.90 3.27
C PHE A 80 -6.58 17.24 3.61
N PRO A 81 -6.22 17.55 4.87
CA PRO A 81 -5.53 18.81 5.19
C PRO A 81 -4.17 19.01 4.49
N VAL A 82 -3.54 17.92 4.01
CA VAL A 82 -2.26 18.00 3.29
C VAL A 82 -2.41 17.99 1.77
N LEU A 83 -3.64 17.78 1.26
CA LEU A 83 -3.96 17.79 -0.16
C LEU A 83 -4.47 19.16 -0.60
N THR A 84 -4.22 19.52 -1.85
CA THR A 84 -4.86 20.68 -2.48
C THR A 84 -6.36 20.44 -2.68
N VAL A 85 -7.13 21.52 -2.84
CA VAL A 85 -8.59 21.45 -3.06
C VAL A 85 -8.94 20.63 -4.31
N GLU A 86 -8.09 20.65 -5.34
CA GLU A 86 -8.29 19.85 -6.56
C GLU A 86 -8.03 18.36 -6.31
N GLU A 87 -6.96 18.02 -5.58
CA GLU A 87 -6.64 16.64 -5.23
C GLU A 87 -7.73 16.03 -4.33
N GLN A 88 -8.22 16.77 -3.33
CA GLN A 88 -9.32 16.34 -2.46
C GLN A 88 -10.59 16.00 -3.27
N LYS A 89 -10.94 16.82 -4.27
CA LYS A 89 -12.10 16.57 -5.13
C LYS A 89 -11.94 15.33 -6.00
N SER A 90 -10.69 15.02 -6.37
CA SER A 90 -10.38 13.86 -7.22
C SER A 90 -10.22 12.55 -6.42
N PHE A 91 -9.93 12.65 -5.13
CA PHE A 91 -9.65 11.50 -4.28
C PHE A 91 -10.93 10.81 -3.81
N ASP A 92 -11.07 9.55 -4.20
CA ASP A 92 -12.17 8.68 -3.77
C ASP A 92 -11.59 7.37 -3.21
N MET A 93 -11.73 7.21 -1.89
CA MET A 93 -11.28 6.03 -1.18
C MET A 93 -12.05 4.77 -1.60
N GLN A 94 -13.36 4.89 -1.86
CA GLN A 94 -14.16 3.74 -2.28
C GLN A 94 -13.71 3.27 -3.65
N LYS A 95 -13.53 4.19 -4.60
CA LYS A 95 -13.02 3.88 -5.93
C LYS A 95 -11.65 3.21 -5.87
N THR A 96 -10.76 3.70 -5.00
CA THR A 96 -9.44 3.11 -4.77
C THR A 96 -9.54 1.68 -4.24
N LEU A 97 -10.40 1.45 -3.24
CA LEU A 97 -10.64 0.10 -2.70
C LEU A 97 -11.23 -0.84 -3.76
N ASP A 98 -12.14 -0.36 -4.59
CA ASP A 98 -12.74 -1.16 -5.67
C ASP A 98 -11.71 -1.54 -6.74
N GLU A 99 -10.80 -0.62 -7.10
CA GLU A 99 -9.68 -0.90 -8.00
C GLU A 99 -8.72 -1.93 -7.40
N LEU A 100 -8.39 -1.81 -6.11
CA LEU A 100 -7.60 -2.82 -5.41
C LEU A 100 -8.33 -4.17 -5.39
N ASN A 101 -9.62 -4.21 -5.09
CA ASN A 101 -10.38 -5.46 -5.10
C ASN A 101 -10.36 -6.15 -6.47
N LYS A 102 -10.38 -5.39 -7.57
CA LYS A 102 -10.22 -5.95 -8.94
C LYS A 102 -8.84 -6.53 -9.15
N ILE A 103 -7.80 -5.77 -8.79
CA ILE A 103 -6.41 -6.18 -8.94
C ILE A 103 -6.12 -7.45 -8.12
N PHE A 104 -6.54 -7.45 -6.86
CA PHE A 104 -6.27 -8.54 -5.92
C PHE A 104 -7.23 -9.72 -6.07
N GLY A 105 -8.45 -9.50 -6.59
CA GLY A 105 -9.41 -10.57 -6.89
C GLY A 105 -8.91 -11.55 -7.95
N ASP A 106 -8.07 -11.08 -8.87
CA ASP A 106 -7.43 -11.86 -9.92
C ASP A 106 -6.27 -12.75 -9.46
N ILE A 107 -5.82 -12.60 -8.21
CA ILE A 107 -4.73 -13.38 -7.64
C ILE A 107 -5.22 -14.81 -7.47
N ARG A 108 -4.59 -15.77 -8.17
CA ARG A 108 -4.92 -17.21 -8.06
C ARG A 108 -4.18 -17.85 -6.89
#